data_AF-A0ABD5G940-F1
#
_entry.id   AF-A0ABD5G940-F1
#
_cell.length_a   1.000
_cell.length_b   1.000
_cell.length_c   1.000
_cell.angle_alpha   90.00
_cell.angle_beta   90.00
_cell.angle_gamma   90.00
#
_symmetry.space_group_name_H-M   'P 1'
#
loop_
_entity.id
_entity.type
_entity.pdbx_description
1 polymer ?
#
loop_
_entity_poly.entity_id
_entity_poly.type
_entity_poly.pdbx_seq_one_letter_code
_entity_poly.pdbx_strand_id
1 'polypeptide(L)'
;MNIESIVDFATSPATAEHYRPAPEKILKGDPEQSVRNHYGSPCGQFNVGIWEGAVGQWTVSYTEHEYCEILQGVSVIRDAAGNAKTVRAGDRFVIPAGFSGTWEVLEACRKVYVIFEQAR
;
A
#
# COMPACT_ATOMS: atom_id res chain seq x y z
N MET A 1 -16.69 -2.79 22.72
CA MET A 1 -16.44 -3.70 21.58
C MET A 1 -16.86 -5.10 21.97
N ASN A 2 -17.34 -5.90 21.03
CA ASN A 2 -17.76 -7.29 21.20
C ASN A 2 -17.30 -8.13 19.99
N ILE A 3 -17.60 -9.43 19.96
CA ILE A 3 -17.15 -10.32 18.88
C ILE A 3 -17.63 -9.86 17.49
N GLU A 4 -18.82 -9.28 17.40
CA GLU A 4 -19.41 -8.76 16.15
C GLU A 4 -18.66 -7.54 15.58
N SER A 5 -17.77 -6.93 16.37
CA SER A 5 -16.92 -5.82 15.90
C SER A 5 -15.59 -6.28 15.27
N ILE A 6 -15.29 -7.58 15.27
CA ILE A 6 -14.13 -8.12 14.55
C ILE A 6 -14.39 -8.07 13.05
N VAL A 7 -13.45 -7.49 12.30
CA VAL A 7 -13.53 -7.42 10.85
C VAL A 7 -12.79 -8.60 10.22
N ASP A 8 -13.52 -9.47 9.56
CA ASP A 8 -12.96 -10.50 8.68
C ASP A 8 -12.85 -9.96 7.25
N PHE A 9 -11.64 -9.98 6.68
CA PHE A 9 -11.37 -9.49 5.33
C PHE A 9 -12.10 -10.34 4.27
N ALA A 10 -12.33 -11.63 4.54
CA ALA A 10 -12.98 -12.54 3.61
C ALA A 10 -14.47 -12.20 3.38
N THR A 11 -15.13 -11.61 4.39
CA THR A 11 -16.56 -11.28 4.36
C THR A 11 -16.84 -9.78 4.46
N SER A 12 -15.79 -8.95 4.56
CA SER A 12 -15.93 -7.51 4.66
C SER A 12 -16.55 -6.93 3.39
N PRO A 13 -17.60 -6.09 3.49
CA PRO A 13 -18.27 -5.49 2.33
C PRO A 13 -17.52 -4.30 1.73
N ALA A 14 -16.24 -4.09 2.10
CA ALA A 14 -15.44 -2.96 1.64
C ALA A 14 -15.33 -2.95 0.11
N THR A 15 -15.75 -1.84 -0.50
CA THR A 15 -15.69 -1.63 -1.94
C THR A 15 -14.29 -1.21 -2.37
N ALA A 16 -13.88 -1.64 -3.56
CA ALA A 16 -12.62 -1.18 -4.14
C ALA A 16 -12.76 0.24 -4.68
N GLU A 17 -11.92 1.14 -4.20
CA GLU A 17 -11.73 2.46 -4.77
C GLU A 17 -10.59 2.41 -5.78
N HIS A 18 -10.81 2.93 -6.98
CA HIS A 18 -9.83 2.91 -8.07
C HIS A 18 -9.26 4.30 -8.30
N TYR A 19 -7.94 4.39 -8.45
CA TYR A 19 -7.26 5.66 -8.69
C TYR A 19 -5.96 5.46 -9.48
N ARG A 20 -5.38 6.58 -9.89
CA ARG A 20 -4.04 6.66 -10.47
C ARG A 20 -3.23 7.68 -9.66
N PRO A 21 -1.90 7.52 -9.55
CA PRO A 21 -1.03 8.61 -9.13
C PRO A 21 -1.27 9.85 -9.99
N ALA A 22 -1.04 11.02 -9.42
CA ALA A 22 -1.05 12.27 -10.19
C ALA A 22 -0.06 12.15 -11.38
N PRO A 23 -0.40 12.66 -12.58
CA PRO A 23 0.41 12.44 -13.78
C PRO A 23 1.90 12.80 -13.63
N GLU A 24 2.21 13.86 -12.89
CA GLU A 24 3.56 14.32 -12.61
C GLU A 24 4.39 13.39 -11.70
N LYS A 25 3.74 12.47 -10.99
CA LYS A 25 4.40 11.45 -10.17
C LYS A 25 4.72 10.18 -10.96
N ILE A 26 4.10 9.98 -12.12
CA ILE A 26 4.26 8.77 -12.94
C ILE A 26 5.56 8.87 -13.73
N LEU A 27 6.41 7.86 -13.58
CA LEU A 27 7.70 7.75 -14.27
C LEU A 27 7.64 6.77 -15.45
N LYS A 28 6.76 5.76 -15.38
CA LYS A 28 6.64 4.70 -16.40
C LYS A 28 5.29 3.99 -16.32
N GLY A 29 4.74 3.62 -17.48
CA GLY A 29 3.52 2.80 -17.59
C GLY A 29 2.22 3.54 -17.25
N ASP A 30 1.15 2.78 -17.00
CA ASP A 30 -0.14 3.26 -16.50
C ASP A 30 -0.45 2.58 -15.14
N PRO A 31 0.08 3.11 -14.03
CA PRO A 31 -0.01 2.50 -12.71
C PRO A 31 -1.40 2.70 -12.08
N GLU A 32 -2.42 2.06 -12.67
CA GLU A 32 -3.74 1.96 -12.06
C GLU A 32 -3.67 1.20 -10.73
N GLN A 33 -4.34 1.73 -9.71
CA GLN A 33 -4.35 1.18 -8.37
C GLN A 33 -5.78 1.00 -7.88
N SER A 34 -5.96 0.03 -6.98
CA SER A 34 -7.19 -0.09 -6.22
C SER A 34 -6.91 -0.34 -4.74
N VAL A 35 -7.78 0.19 -3.89
CA VAL A 35 -7.73 0.01 -2.43
C VAL A 35 -9.08 -0.45 -1.93
N ARG A 36 -9.08 -1.51 -1.13
CA ARG A 36 -10.21 -1.92 -0.29
C ARG A 36 -9.84 -1.70 1.17
N ASN A 37 -10.32 -0.61 1.75
CA ASN A 37 -10.08 -0.29 3.15
C ASN A 37 -11.06 -1.07 4.04
N HIS A 38 -10.59 -2.18 4.61
CA HIS A 38 -11.43 -3.09 5.40
C HIS A 38 -11.72 -2.55 6.81
N TYR A 39 -10.76 -1.85 7.42
CA TYR A 39 -10.90 -1.28 8.76
C TYR A 39 -10.26 0.09 8.85
N GLY A 40 -10.95 1.01 9.53
CA GLY A 40 -10.42 2.29 9.97
C GLY A 40 -10.76 2.48 11.46
N SER A 41 -9.75 2.80 12.27
CA SER A 41 -9.97 3.13 13.68
C SER A 41 -10.82 4.40 13.83
N PRO A 42 -11.61 4.54 14.91
CA PRO A 42 -12.42 5.74 15.13
C PRO A 42 -11.63 7.05 15.19
N CYS A 43 -10.35 7.01 15.55
CA CYS A 43 -9.48 8.19 15.55
C CYS A 43 -8.86 8.50 14.18
N GLY A 44 -9.12 7.68 13.15
CA GLY A 44 -8.60 7.86 11.79
C GLY A 44 -7.11 7.54 11.60
N GLN A 45 -6.39 7.23 12.68
CA GLN A 45 -4.94 7.05 12.64
C GLN A 45 -4.51 5.66 12.16
N PHE A 46 -5.34 4.64 12.35
CA PHE A 46 -5.03 3.26 12.01
C PHE A 46 -5.98 2.74 10.93
N ASN A 47 -5.42 2.27 9.82
CA ASN A 47 -6.18 1.77 8.67
C ASN A 47 -5.60 0.44 8.19
N VAL A 48 -6.46 -0.51 7.80
CA VAL A 48 -6.04 -1.82 7.33
C VAL A 48 -6.86 -2.23 6.12
N GLY A 49 -6.20 -2.74 5.10
CA GLY A 49 -6.88 -3.11 3.87
C GLY A 49 -6.06 -3.90 2.90
N ILE A 50 -6.60 -4.02 1.69
CA ILE A 50 -5.93 -4.60 0.53
C ILE A 50 -5.65 -3.50 -0.47
N TRP A 51 -4.42 -3.48 -0.98
CA TRP A 51 -4.03 -2.66 -2.12
C TRP A 51 -3.67 -3.56 -3.30
N GLU A 52 -4.05 -3.16 -4.50
CA GLU A 52 -3.67 -3.78 -5.77
C GLU A 52 -3.09 -2.71 -6.71
N GLY A 53 -2.05 -3.05 -7.45
CA GLY A 53 -1.40 -2.15 -8.40
C GLY A 53 -1.06 -2.84 -9.72
N ALA A 54 -1.41 -2.18 -10.83
CA ALA A 54 -0.99 -2.53 -12.17
C ALA A 54 0.49 -2.16 -12.42
N VAL A 55 1.05 -2.69 -13.50
CA VAL A 55 2.45 -2.45 -13.89
C VAL A 55 2.70 -0.98 -14.18
N GLY A 56 3.71 -0.42 -13.53
CA GLY A 56 4.11 0.97 -13.68
C GLY A 56 5.06 1.42 -12.57
N GLN A 57 5.55 2.64 -12.67
CA GLN A 57 6.47 3.24 -11.71
C GLN A 57 6.06 4.67 -11.39
N TRP A 58 6.05 5.02 -10.10
CA TRP A 58 5.73 6.37 -9.65
C TRP A 58 6.51 6.76 -8.39
N THR A 59 6.54 8.06 -8.10
CA THR A 59 7.14 8.60 -6.88
C THR A 59 6.20 8.44 -5.68
N VAL A 60 6.78 8.12 -4.53
CA VAL A 60 6.06 7.93 -3.26
C VAL A 60 6.71 8.76 -2.16
N SER A 61 5.90 9.21 -1.21
CA SER A 61 6.30 9.95 -0.01
C SER A 61 5.36 9.52 1.11
N TYR A 62 5.91 8.90 2.13
CA TYR A 62 5.17 8.33 3.25
C TYR A 62 5.22 9.29 4.43
N THR A 63 4.05 9.74 4.88
CA THR A 63 3.91 10.45 6.17
C THR A 63 3.60 9.47 7.30
N GLU A 64 3.07 8.31 6.93
CA GLU A 64 2.64 7.22 7.76
C GLU A 64 3.69 6.11 7.90
N HIS A 65 3.52 5.29 8.94
CA HIS A 65 4.14 3.97 8.97
C HIS A 65 3.23 2.96 8.27
N GLU A 66 3.75 2.22 7.30
CA GLU A 66 2.98 1.20 6.57
C GLU A 66 3.65 -0.19 6.71
N TYR A 67 3.00 -1.12 7.40
CA TYR A 67 3.32 -2.54 7.23
C TYR A 67 2.70 -3.05 5.93
N CYS A 68 3.48 -3.83 5.20
CA CYS A 68 3.11 -4.47 3.95
C CYS A 68 3.34 -5.99 4.04
N GLU A 69 2.37 -6.76 3.55
CA GLU A 69 2.54 -8.18 3.22
C GLU A 69 2.15 -8.41 1.76
N ILE A 70 3.10 -8.82 0.93
CA ILE A 70 2.83 -9.07 -0.49
C ILE A 70 2.13 -10.43 -0.62
N LEU A 71 0.94 -10.42 -1.21
CA LEU A 71 0.13 -11.61 -1.47
C LEU A 71 0.36 -12.16 -2.89
N GLN A 72 0.70 -11.28 -3.83
CA GLN A 72 0.88 -11.60 -5.25
C GLN A 72 1.78 -10.57 -5.91
N GLY A 73 2.51 -10.99 -6.95
CA GLY A 73 3.27 -10.12 -7.84
C GLY A 73 4.64 -9.75 -7.31
N VAL A 74 5.27 -8.78 -7.99
CA VAL A 74 6.63 -8.34 -7.75
C VAL A 74 6.69 -6.82 -7.86
N SER A 75 7.30 -6.17 -6.88
CA SER A 75 7.56 -4.73 -6.88
C SER A 75 9.00 -4.42 -6.47
N VAL A 76 9.48 -3.25 -6.84
CA VAL A 76 10.78 -2.72 -6.45
C VAL A 76 10.59 -1.35 -5.83
N ILE A 77 11.05 -1.20 -4.59
CA ILE A 77 11.05 0.05 -3.85
C ILE A 77 12.46 0.63 -3.91
N ARG A 78 12.61 1.89 -4.32
CA ARG A 78 13.91 2.56 -4.48
C ARG A 78 13.97 3.84 -3.67
N ASP A 79 15.09 4.10 -3.02
CA ASP A 79 15.36 5.38 -2.36
C ASP A 79 16.11 6.35 -3.29
N ALA A 80 16.32 7.59 -2.82
CA ALA A 80 17.06 8.60 -3.57
C ALA A 80 18.59 8.35 -3.62
N ALA A 81 19.12 7.48 -2.77
CA ALA A 81 20.54 7.14 -2.72
C ALA A 81 20.91 6.04 -3.74
N GLY A 82 19.94 5.54 -4.51
CA GLY A 82 20.14 4.51 -5.52
C GLY A 82 20.00 3.08 -4.98
N ASN A 83 19.63 2.90 -3.71
CA ASN A 83 19.35 1.58 -3.16
C ASN A 83 18.00 1.08 -3.65
N ALA A 84 17.84 -0.24 -3.68
CA ALA A 84 16.61 -0.89 -4.11
C ALA A 84 16.30 -2.13 -3.27
N LYS A 85 15.01 -2.35 -3.01
CA LYS A 85 14.49 -3.57 -2.39
C LYS A 85 13.40 -4.17 -3.29
N THR A 86 13.65 -5.37 -3.78
CA THR A 86 12.62 -6.16 -4.46
C THR A 86 11.77 -6.88 -3.42
N VAL A 87 10.45 -6.77 -3.56
CA VAL A 87 9.46 -7.43 -2.71
C VAL A 87 8.53 -8.28 -3.58
N ARG A 88 8.21 -9.47 -3.11
CA ARG A 88 7.40 -10.48 -3.82
C ARG A 88 6.50 -11.24 -2.86
N ALA A 89 5.60 -12.05 -3.39
CA ALA A 89 4.67 -12.86 -2.59
C ALA A 89 5.35 -13.57 -1.41
N GLY A 90 4.81 -13.37 -0.21
CA GLY A 90 5.35 -13.89 1.06
C GLY A 90 6.26 -12.90 1.83
N ASP A 91 6.76 -11.86 1.18
CA ASP A 91 7.57 -10.84 1.86
C ASP A 91 6.72 -9.95 2.76
N ARG A 92 7.24 -9.68 3.97
CA ARG A 92 6.62 -8.84 5.00
C ARG A 92 7.60 -7.79 5.48
N PHE A 93 7.19 -6.53 5.50
CA PHE A 93 8.09 -5.43 5.82
C PHE A 93 7.32 -4.19 6.27
N VAL A 94 8.04 -3.24 6.86
CA VAL A 94 7.50 -1.92 7.22
C VAL A 94 8.22 -0.86 6.41
N ILE A 95 7.46 0.09 5.88
CA ILE A 95 7.95 1.37 5.37
C ILE A 95 7.77 2.39 6.50
N PRO A 96 8.87 2.92 7.07
CA PRO A 96 8.77 3.95 8.11
C PRO A 96 8.28 5.28 7.54
N ALA A 97 7.54 6.03 8.35
CA ALA A 97 7.22 7.43 8.09
C ALA A 97 8.49 8.23 7.76
N GLY A 98 8.38 9.12 6.77
CA GLY A 98 9.49 9.88 6.22
C GLY A 98 10.20 9.21 5.05
N PHE A 99 9.89 7.96 4.70
CA PHE A 99 10.41 7.35 3.48
C PHE A 99 9.92 8.13 2.23
N SER A 100 10.85 8.42 1.33
CA SER A 100 10.57 9.04 0.03
C SER A 100 11.40 8.34 -1.04
N GLY A 101 10.79 8.09 -2.19
CA GLY A 101 11.42 7.27 -3.22
C GLY A 101 10.50 6.96 -4.39
N THR A 102 10.69 5.79 -4.99
CA THR A 102 9.79 5.27 -6.03
C THR A 102 9.29 3.87 -5.70
N TRP A 103 8.07 3.59 -6.16
CA TRP A 103 7.50 2.26 -6.18
C TRP A 103 7.33 1.84 -7.64
N GLU A 104 7.96 0.74 -8.05
CA GLU A 104 7.79 0.13 -9.37
C GLU A 104 7.12 -1.22 -9.23
N VAL A 105 5.95 -1.40 -9.85
CA VAL A 105 5.29 -2.70 -10.01
C VAL A 105 5.78 -3.34 -11.30
N LEU A 106 6.47 -4.47 -11.18
CA LEU A 106 6.98 -5.23 -12.32
C LEU A 106 5.98 -6.28 -12.80
N GLU A 107 5.24 -6.88 -11.86
CA GLU A 107 4.14 -7.81 -12.08
C GLU A 107 2.97 -7.38 -11.21
N ALA A 108 1.74 -7.45 -11.74
CA ALA A 108 0.53 -6.99 -11.04
C ALA A 108 0.53 -7.46 -9.57
N CYS A 109 0.53 -6.48 -8.67
CA CYS A 109 0.88 -6.68 -7.28
C CYS A 109 -0.36 -6.56 -6.41
N ARG A 110 -0.50 -7.43 -5.40
CA ARG A 110 -1.52 -7.32 -4.35
C ARG A 110 -0.84 -7.42 -3.00
N LYS A 111 -1.17 -6.52 -2.07
CA LYS A 111 -0.64 -6.53 -0.70
C LYS A 111 -1.73 -6.29 0.34
N VAL A 112 -1.54 -6.85 1.54
CA VAL A 112 -2.16 -6.31 2.76
C VAL A 112 -1.36 -5.08 3.17
N TYR A 113 -2.05 -4.00 3.52
CA TYR A 113 -1.44 -2.87 4.20
C TYR A 113 -2.02 -2.71 5.61
N VAL A 114 -1.18 -2.26 6.53
CA VAL A 114 -1.56 -1.75 7.85
C VAL A 114 -0.87 -0.41 8.01
N ILE A 115 -1.65 0.66 8.05
CA ILE A 115 -1.17 2.03 8.12
C ILE A 115 -1.40 2.58 9.51
N PHE A 116 -0.38 3.22 10.08
CA PHE A 116 -0.50 4.10 11.23
C PHE A 116 0.04 5.50 10.89
N GLU A 117 -0.86 6.49 10.91
CA GLU A 117 -0.54 7.91 10.77
C GLU A 117 -0.66 8.58 12.14
N GLN A 118 0.43 9.18 12.60
CA GLN A 118 0.42 9.88 13.88
C GLN A 118 -0.33 11.21 13.74
N ALA A 119 -1.34 11.43 14.57
CA ALA A 119 -2.02 12.72 14.67
C ALA A 119 -0.99 13.79 15.06
N ARG A 120 -1.03 14.92 14.35
CA ARG A 120 -0.19 16.08 14.63
C ARG A 120 -0.60 16.79 15.91
#